data_AF-A0A8K0KT67-F1
#
_entry.id   AF-A0A8K0KT67-F1
#
_cell.length_a   1.000
_cell.length_b   1.000
_cell.length_c   1.000
_cell.angle_alpha   90.00
_cell.angle_beta   90.00
_cell.angle_gamma   90.00
#
_symmetry.space_group_name_H-M   'P 1'
#
loop_
_entity.id
_entity.type
_entity.pdbx_description
1 polymer ?
#
loop_
_entity_poly.entity_id
_entity_poly.type
_entity_poly.pdbx_seq_one_letter_code
_entity_poly.pdbx_strand_id
1 'polypeptide(L)'
;MLHFFVDEANKKNEISESFYFSKLSRAFRQLCEEIEVHGNYTTNISFDGANGVGAIKMKALAGILGENLLTINIYNSGDGILNYECGADYVKVQQLPPKGLSCLQPGERGVSVDGDADRLVYFYLDANNAFHLLDGDRIASLVADYINELLQECNLKLDMGVVQTAYANGASTKYLTEKL
;
A
#
# COMPACT_ATOMS: atom_id res chain seq x y z
N MET A 1 8.55 -11.15 1.36
CA MET A 1 8.43 -12.57 0.91
C MET A 1 9.30 -13.53 1.73
N LEU A 2 10.59 -13.26 1.97
CA LEU A 2 11.46 -14.14 2.76
C LEU A 2 10.88 -14.49 4.15
N HIS A 3 10.40 -13.49 4.89
CA HIS A 3 9.77 -13.68 6.20
C HIS A 3 8.59 -14.65 6.16
N PHE A 4 7.78 -14.60 5.10
CA PHE A 4 6.66 -15.52 4.91
C PHE A 4 7.14 -16.97 4.76
N PHE A 5 8.18 -17.21 3.96
CA PHE A 5 8.71 -18.57 3.80
C PHE A 5 9.30 -19.13 5.10
N VAL A 6 9.96 -18.29 5.90
CA VAL A 6 10.47 -18.71 7.22
C VAL A 6 9.34 -19.09 8.17
N ASP A 7 8.27 -18.29 8.23
CA ASP A 7 7.09 -18.56 9.06
C ASP A 7 6.36 -19.85 8.62
N GLU A 8 6.08 -19.99 7.32
CA GLU A 8 5.38 -21.16 6.78
C GLU A 8 6.23 -22.44 6.90
N ALA A 9 7.56 -22.36 6.73
CA ALA A 9 8.46 -23.49 6.96
C ALA A 9 8.38 -24.00 8.40
N ASN A 10 8.39 -23.09 9.38
CA ASN A 10 8.28 -23.46 10.81
C ASN A 10 6.90 -24.05 11.14
N LYS A 11 5.85 -23.66 10.42
CA LYS A 11 4.51 -24.23 10.50
C LYS A 11 4.36 -25.55 9.73
N LYS A 12 5.40 -26.00 9.01
CA LYS A 12 5.40 -27.18 8.12
C LYS A 12 4.37 -27.07 6.98
N ASN A 13 4.14 -25.85 6.51
CA ASN A 13 3.28 -25.57 5.37
C ASN A 13 4.07 -25.50 4.06
N GLU A 14 3.36 -25.37 2.94
CA GLU A 14 3.97 -25.17 1.63
C GLU A 14 4.79 -23.86 1.58
N ILE A 15 6.00 -23.95 1.03
CA ILE A 15 6.91 -22.81 0.87
C ILE A 15 7.17 -22.56 -0.62
N SER A 16 6.18 -21.97 -1.29
CA SER A 16 6.30 -21.59 -2.70
C SER A 16 5.89 -20.13 -2.93
N GLU A 17 6.49 -19.50 -3.94
CA GLU A 17 6.11 -18.15 -4.36
C GLU A 17 4.65 -18.12 -4.84
N SER A 18 4.20 -19.17 -5.53
CA SER A 18 2.79 -19.35 -5.90
C SER A 18 1.87 -19.38 -4.68
N PHE A 19 2.28 -20.04 -3.59
CA PHE A 19 1.50 -20.07 -2.35
C PHE A 19 1.41 -18.69 -1.69
N TYR A 20 2.52 -17.93 -1.65
CA TYR A 20 2.51 -16.55 -1.16
C TYR A 20 1.49 -15.68 -1.92
N PHE A 21 1.55 -15.69 -3.26
CA PHE A 21 0.64 -14.89 -4.07
C PHE A 21 -0.81 -15.40 -4.01
N SER A 22 -1.02 -16.72 -3.99
CA SER A 22 -2.36 -17.31 -3.86
C SER A 22 -3.02 -16.92 -2.53
N LYS A 23 -2.26 -16.98 -1.43
CA LYS A 23 -2.76 -16.59 -0.09
C LYS A 23 -3.18 -15.13 -0.06
N LEU A 24 -2.35 -14.22 -0.58
CA LEU A 24 -2.65 -12.79 -0.63
C LEU A 24 -3.82 -12.46 -1.56
N SER A 25 -3.77 -12.97 -2.80
CA SER A 25 -4.80 -12.69 -3.81
C SER A 25 -6.17 -13.23 -3.41
N ARG A 26 -6.23 -14.40 -2.76
CA ARG A 26 -7.50 -14.95 -2.25
C ARG A 26 -8.10 -14.06 -1.15
N ALA A 27 -7.29 -13.64 -0.16
CA ALA A 27 -7.77 -12.78 0.91
C ALA A 27 -8.24 -11.42 0.36
N PHE A 28 -7.50 -10.84 -0.59
CA PHE A 28 -7.87 -9.58 -1.22
C PHE A 28 -9.17 -9.70 -2.04
N ARG A 29 -9.37 -10.81 -2.77
CA ARG A 29 -10.62 -11.09 -3.49
C ARG A 29 -11.82 -11.13 -2.56
N GLN A 30 -11.72 -11.88 -1.47
CA GLN A 30 -12.79 -11.99 -0.47
C GLN A 30 -13.14 -10.63 0.12
N LEU A 31 -12.13 -9.83 0.47
CA LEU A 31 -12.34 -8.47 0.97
C LEU A 31 -13.06 -7.59 -0.07
N CYS A 32 -12.67 -7.65 -1.35
CA CYS A 32 -13.30 -6.86 -2.40
C CYS A 32 -14.76 -7.28 -2.69
N GLU A 33 -15.13 -8.53 -2.43
CA GLU A 33 -16.51 -9.01 -2.59
C GLU A 33 -17.45 -8.44 -1.51
N GLU A 34 -16.91 -8.04 -0.35
CA GLU A 34 -17.67 -7.49 0.78
C GLU A 34 -17.73 -5.95 0.79
N ILE A 35 -16.85 -5.28 0.02
CA ILE A 35 -16.76 -3.81 0.00
C ILE A 35 -17.67 -3.21 -1.07
N GLU A 36 -18.56 -2.33 -0.65
CA GLU A 36 -19.29 -1.45 -1.56
C GLU A 36 -18.39 -0.32 -2.07
N VAL A 37 -18.39 -0.09 -3.38
CA VAL A 37 -17.66 1.01 -4.00
C VAL A 37 -18.47 2.30 -3.89
N HIS A 38 -17.93 3.30 -3.20
CA HIS A 38 -18.56 4.60 -3.03
C HIS A 38 -17.78 5.74 -3.69
N GLY A 39 -18.51 6.80 -4.05
CA GLY A 39 -17.93 8.07 -4.51
C GLY A 39 -17.09 7.95 -5.79
N ASN A 40 -15.93 8.59 -5.78
CA ASN A 40 -15.01 8.67 -6.93
C ASN A 40 -13.91 7.58 -6.90
N TYR A 41 -14.12 6.49 -6.14
CA TYR A 41 -13.14 5.41 -6.08
C TYR A 41 -12.94 4.79 -7.46
N THR A 42 -11.67 4.48 -7.78
CA THR A 42 -11.30 3.71 -8.96
C THR A 42 -10.41 2.54 -8.58
N THR A 43 -10.48 1.46 -9.34
CA THR A 43 -9.62 0.28 -9.19
C THR A 43 -8.21 0.50 -9.75
N ASN A 44 -7.88 1.72 -10.17
CA ASN A 44 -6.60 2.02 -10.80
C ASN A 44 -5.58 2.45 -9.74
N ILE A 45 -4.34 1.98 -9.91
CA ILE A 45 -3.17 2.48 -9.17
C ILE A 45 -2.00 2.69 -10.11
N SER A 46 -1.23 3.75 -9.85
CA SER A 46 0.08 3.98 -10.46
C SER A 46 1.14 3.54 -9.47
N PHE A 47 1.76 2.39 -9.74
CA PHE A 47 2.70 1.72 -8.85
C PHE A 47 4.15 1.99 -9.29
N ASP A 48 4.90 2.69 -8.45
CA ASP A 48 6.35 2.88 -8.58
C ASP A 48 7.10 1.77 -7.84
N GLY A 49 7.73 0.89 -8.62
CA GLY A 49 8.48 -0.26 -8.13
C GLY A 49 9.94 0.04 -7.76
N ALA A 50 10.36 1.31 -7.75
CA ALA A 50 11.71 1.76 -7.39
C ALA A 50 12.87 1.15 -8.19
N ASN A 51 12.60 0.55 -9.35
CA ASN A 51 13.50 -0.33 -10.10
C ASN A 51 14.02 -1.52 -9.26
N GLY A 52 13.29 -1.88 -8.22
CA GLY A 52 13.61 -2.95 -7.29
C GLY A 52 12.92 -4.28 -7.58
N VAL A 53 13.15 -5.26 -6.70
CA VAL A 53 12.55 -6.59 -6.83
C VAL A 53 11.03 -6.54 -6.68
N GLY A 54 10.51 -5.55 -5.95
CA GLY A 54 9.08 -5.30 -5.77
C GLY A 54 8.32 -5.15 -7.09
N ALA A 55 8.91 -4.48 -8.10
CA ALA A 55 8.28 -4.32 -9.41
C ALA A 55 7.99 -5.66 -10.10
N ILE A 56 8.98 -6.56 -10.06
CA ILE A 56 8.88 -7.90 -10.67
C ILE A 56 7.81 -8.72 -9.96
N LYS A 57 7.78 -8.67 -8.63
CA LYS A 57 6.80 -9.40 -7.81
C LYS A 57 5.39 -8.83 -7.95
N MET A 58 5.26 -7.52 -8.06
CA MET A 58 3.98 -6.85 -8.30
C MET A 58 3.42 -7.23 -9.67
N LYS A 59 4.25 -7.32 -10.71
CA LYS A 59 3.82 -7.78 -12.03
C LYS A 59 3.26 -9.20 -12.01
N ALA A 60 3.89 -10.11 -11.26
CA ALA A 60 3.40 -11.46 -11.07
C ALA A 60 2.05 -11.48 -10.32
N LEU A 61 1.93 -10.71 -9.24
CA LEU A 61 0.68 -10.58 -8.48
C LEU A 61 -0.45 -9.96 -9.31
N ALA A 62 -0.15 -8.93 -10.11
CA ALA A 62 -1.11 -8.28 -11.00
C ALA A 62 -1.74 -9.28 -11.97
N GLY A 63 -0.92 -10.16 -12.56
CA GLY A 63 -1.40 -11.24 -13.44
C GLY A 63 -2.34 -12.24 -12.73
N ILE A 64 -2.14 -12.46 -11.42
CA ILE A 64 -2.98 -13.35 -10.60
C ILE A 64 -4.28 -12.67 -10.18
N LEU A 65 -4.25 -11.37 -9.87
CA LEU A 65 -5.43 -10.59 -9.50
C LEU A 65 -6.36 -10.35 -10.70
N GLY A 66 -5.78 -10.10 -11.87
CA GLY A 66 -6.52 -9.71 -13.07
C GLY A 66 -7.04 -8.26 -12.98
N GLU A 67 -7.31 -7.66 -14.13
CA GLU A 67 -7.58 -6.22 -14.24
C GLU A 67 -8.95 -5.81 -13.66
N ASN A 68 -9.90 -6.74 -13.55
CA ASN A 68 -11.25 -6.46 -13.04
C ASN A 68 -11.27 -6.04 -11.56
N LEU A 69 -10.30 -6.49 -10.76
CA LEU A 69 -10.25 -6.17 -9.32
C LEU A 69 -9.39 -4.94 -9.05
N LEU A 70 -8.21 -4.90 -9.63
CA LEU A 70 -7.25 -3.81 -9.45
C LEU A 70 -6.40 -3.70 -10.70
N THR A 71 -6.48 -2.55 -11.37
CA THR A 71 -5.64 -2.23 -12.52
C THR A 71 -4.37 -1.57 -12.01
N ILE A 72 -3.24 -2.25 -12.21
CA ILE A 72 -1.93 -1.85 -11.67
C ILE A 72 -1.04 -1.38 -12.81
N ASN A 73 -0.85 -0.07 -12.92
CA ASN A 73 0.08 0.55 -13.87
C ASN A 73 1.46 0.61 -13.23
N ILE A 74 2.37 -0.29 -13.65
CA ILE A 74 3.71 -0.44 -13.05
C ILE A 74 4.72 0.46 -13.77
N TYR A 75 5.46 1.24 -13.00
CA TYR A 75 6.55 2.12 -13.43
C TYR A 75 7.82 1.85 -12.63
N ASN A 76 8.96 2.35 -13.12
CA ASN A 76 10.28 2.12 -12.54
C ASN A 76 10.47 0.62 -12.25
N SER A 77 10.49 -0.16 -13.33
CA SER A 77 10.22 -1.60 -13.29
C SER A 77 11.48 -2.48 -13.34
N GLY A 78 12.66 -1.87 -13.19
CA GLY A 78 13.96 -2.52 -13.30
C GLY A 78 14.75 -2.12 -14.55
N ASP A 79 14.19 -1.21 -15.35
CA ASP A 79 14.82 -0.58 -16.52
C ASP A 79 15.73 0.60 -16.16
N GLY A 80 15.58 1.16 -14.95
CA GLY A 80 16.42 2.23 -14.41
C GLY A 80 17.36 1.79 -13.29
N ILE A 81 17.97 2.79 -12.62
CA ILE A 81 18.82 2.57 -11.44
C ILE A 81 17.92 2.40 -10.20
N LEU A 82 18.25 1.42 -9.37
CA LEU A 82 17.58 1.13 -8.09
C LEU A 82 17.52 2.40 -7.21
N ASN A 83 16.31 2.78 -6.79
CA ASN A 83 16.03 3.95 -5.93
C ASN A 83 16.53 5.30 -6.48
N TYR A 84 16.82 5.41 -7.77
CA TYR A 84 17.31 6.66 -8.35
C TYR A 84 16.14 7.53 -8.82
N GLU A 85 15.91 8.65 -8.13
CA GLU A 85 14.78 9.57 -8.40
C GLU A 85 13.41 8.88 -8.34
N CYS A 86 13.30 7.78 -7.59
CA CYS A 86 12.10 6.98 -7.41
C CYS A 86 12.12 6.22 -6.08
N GLY A 87 10.99 5.62 -5.72
CA GLY A 87 10.82 4.80 -4.52
C GLY A 87 10.33 5.57 -3.30
N ALA A 88 9.93 4.80 -2.27
CA ALA A 88 9.25 5.34 -1.09
C ALA A 88 10.08 6.39 -0.34
N ASP A 89 11.38 6.15 -0.15
CA ASP A 89 12.28 7.08 0.54
C ASP A 89 12.44 8.40 -0.24
N TYR A 90 12.58 8.32 -1.57
CA TYR A 90 12.67 9.51 -2.42
C TYR A 90 11.40 10.35 -2.33
N VAL A 91 10.23 9.73 -2.46
CA VAL A 91 8.93 10.41 -2.39
C VAL A 91 8.69 11.01 -1.01
N LYS A 92 9.04 10.30 0.07
CA LYS A 92 8.91 10.79 1.44
C LYS A 92 9.80 12.01 1.72
N VAL A 93 11.04 12.00 1.22
CA VAL A 93 12.02 13.07 1.47
C VAL A 93 11.78 14.28 0.56
N GLN A 94 11.57 14.05 -0.73
CA GLN A 94 11.44 15.14 -1.72
C GLN A 94 10.02 15.69 -1.82
N GLN A 95 9.01 14.95 -1.34
CA GLN A 95 7.58 15.32 -1.41
C GLN A 95 7.14 15.73 -2.82
N LEU A 96 7.48 14.89 -3.80
CA LEU A 96 7.09 15.03 -5.19
C LEU A 96 6.97 13.66 -5.86
N PRO A 97 6.28 13.55 -7.01
CA PRO A 97 6.13 12.28 -7.72
C PRO A 97 7.49 11.72 -8.18
N PRO A 98 7.69 10.39 -8.14
CA PRO A 98 8.90 9.77 -8.65
C PRO A 98 9.02 10.01 -10.17
N LYS A 99 10.23 9.96 -10.71
CA LYS A 99 10.53 10.30 -12.12
C LYS A 99 9.60 9.62 -13.13
N GLY A 100 9.38 8.31 -12.97
CA GLY A 100 8.51 7.51 -13.83
C GLY A 100 7.01 7.89 -13.75
N LEU A 101 6.58 8.61 -12.71
CA LEU A 101 5.21 9.09 -12.52
C LEU A 101 5.15 10.63 -12.55
N SER A 102 6.09 11.29 -13.23
CA SER A 102 6.08 12.76 -13.37
C SER A 102 4.83 13.31 -14.07
N CYS A 103 4.11 12.47 -14.81
CA CYS A 103 2.85 12.80 -15.50
C CYS A 103 1.58 12.30 -14.78
N LEU A 104 1.66 11.96 -13.48
CA LEU A 104 0.49 11.57 -12.69
C LEU A 104 -0.59 12.67 -12.77
N GLN A 105 -1.84 12.30 -13.03
CA GLN A 105 -2.92 13.27 -13.14
C GLN A 105 -3.51 13.61 -11.75
N PRO A 106 -4.09 14.81 -11.58
CA PRO A 106 -4.88 15.15 -10.40
C PRO A 106 -5.91 14.07 -10.03
N GLY A 107 -5.93 13.67 -8.76
CA GLY A 107 -6.81 12.64 -8.24
C GLY A 107 -6.38 11.19 -8.52
N GLU A 108 -5.35 10.95 -9.34
CA GLU A 108 -4.81 9.60 -9.52
C GLU A 108 -4.05 9.14 -8.27
N ARG A 109 -4.24 7.86 -7.91
CA ARG A 109 -3.63 7.24 -6.74
C ARG A 109 -2.25 6.70 -7.10
N GLY A 110 -1.22 7.40 -6.64
CA GLY A 110 0.17 6.97 -6.71
C GLY A 110 0.57 6.17 -5.47
N VAL A 111 1.37 5.14 -5.68
CA VAL A 111 2.03 4.37 -4.60
C VAL A 111 3.47 4.09 -4.98
N SER A 112 4.39 4.31 -4.05
CA SER A 112 5.81 3.96 -4.21
C SER A 112 6.22 2.97 -3.14
N VAL A 113 6.96 1.95 -3.54
CA VAL A 113 7.68 1.04 -2.63
C VAL A 113 9.17 1.37 -2.60
N ASP A 114 9.93 0.83 -1.66
CA ASP A 114 11.38 0.84 -1.72
C ASP A 114 11.94 -0.39 -2.46
N GLY A 115 13.26 -0.47 -2.57
CA GLY A 115 13.95 -1.43 -3.45
C GLY A 115 13.63 -2.91 -3.17
N ASP A 116 13.43 -3.27 -1.91
CA ASP A 116 13.03 -4.62 -1.46
C ASP A 116 11.54 -4.74 -1.11
N ALA A 117 10.80 -3.63 -1.22
CA ALA A 117 9.36 -3.52 -1.05
C ALA A 117 8.86 -3.92 0.34
N ASP A 118 9.59 -3.51 1.38
CA ASP A 118 9.13 -3.59 2.78
C ASP A 118 8.59 -2.25 3.32
N ARG A 119 8.77 -1.15 2.56
CA ARG A 119 8.13 0.14 2.79
C ARG A 119 7.21 0.52 1.65
N LEU A 120 6.15 1.24 1.99
CA LEU A 120 5.29 1.87 1.00
C LEU A 120 4.80 3.25 1.47
N VAL A 121 4.59 4.15 0.52
CA VAL A 121 3.91 5.43 0.71
C VAL A 121 2.90 5.63 -0.41
N TYR A 122 1.76 6.24 -0.08
CA TYR A 122 0.79 6.69 -1.06
C TYR A 122 0.93 8.20 -1.28
N PHE A 123 0.43 8.67 -2.42
CA PHE A 123 0.37 10.09 -2.73
C PHE A 123 -0.63 10.35 -3.86
N TYR A 124 -0.99 11.62 -4.03
CA TYR A 124 -1.78 12.10 -5.16
C TYR A 124 -1.47 13.57 -5.43
N LEU A 125 -1.91 14.07 -6.58
CA LEU A 125 -1.95 15.49 -6.87
C LEU A 125 -3.37 16.02 -6.69
N ASP A 126 -3.53 17.19 -6.05
CA ASP A 126 -4.84 17.85 -5.99
C ASP A 126 -5.19 18.56 -7.30
N ALA A 127 -6.38 19.19 -7.35
CA ALA A 127 -6.86 19.93 -8.52
C ALA A 127 -5.96 21.11 -8.95
N ASN A 128 -5.08 21.59 -8.06
CA ASN A 128 -4.09 22.63 -8.35
C ASN A 128 -2.70 22.05 -8.69
N ASN A 129 -2.60 20.72 -8.88
CA ASN A 129 -1.35 19.97 -9.03
C ASN A 129 -0.42 20.05 -7.81
N ALA A 130 -0.93 20.37 -6.61
CA ALA A 130 -0.13 20.30 -5.41
C ALA A 130 0.03 18.84 -4.97
N PHE A 131 1.25 18.47 -4.57
CA PHE A 131 1.57 17.12 -4.11
C PHE A 131 1.10 16.91 -2.68
N HIS A 132 0.39 15.79 -2.45
CA HIS A 132 -0.08 15.37 -1.13
C HIS A 132 0.45 13.99 -0.79
N LEU A 133 1.23 13.92 0.28
CA LEU A 133 1.78 12.66 0.80
C LEU A 133 0.80 11.97 1.74
N LEU A 134 0.68 10.65 1.58
CA LEU A 134 -0.03 9.74 2.47
C LEU A 134 0.96 8.69 2.98
N ASP A 135 1.66 9.04 4.06
CA ASP A 135 2.71 8.21 4.65
C ASP A 135 2.18 7.15 5.64
N GLY A 136 3.10 6.50 6.35
CA GLY A 136 2.79 5.42 7.28
C GLY A 136 1.75 5.77 8.35
N ASP A 137 1.73 7.02 8.84
CA ASP A 137 0.73 7.44 9.82
C ASP A 137 -0.68 7.52 9.23
N ARG A 138 -0.80 7.96 7.98
CA ARG A 138 -2.09 7.98 7.26
C ARG A 138 -2.59 6.56 7.02
N ILE A 139 -1.70 5.65 6.63
CA ILE A 139 -2.03 4.23 6.43
C ILE A 139 -2.45 3.59 7.75
N ALA A 140 -1.69 3.81 8.83
CA ALA A 140 -2.01 3.29 10.15
C ALA A 140 -3.36 3.81 10.67
N SER A 141 -3.63 5.11 10.49
CA SER A 141 -4.91 5.72 10.88
C SER A 141 -6.07 5.14 10.09
N LEU A 142 -5.92 4.97 8.78
CA LEU A 142 -6.95 4.37 7.91
C LEU A 142 -7.27 2.92 8.32
N VAL A 143 -6.24 2.10 8.52
CA VAL A 143 -6.43 0.71 8.95
C VAL A 143 -7.04 0.64 10.35
N ALA A 144 -6.64 1.55 11.24
CA ALA A 144 -7.19 1.61 12.58
C ALA A 144 -8.69 1.93 12.57
N ASP A 145 -9.08 2.92 11.78
CA ASP A 145 -10.48 3.32 11.60
C ASP A 145 -11.33 2.16 11.09
N TYR A 146 -10.87 1.51 10.02
CA TYR A 146 -11.58 0.39 9.40
C TYR A 146 -11.76 -0.79 10.37
N ILE A 147 -10.74 -1.16 11.13
CA ILE A 147 -10.85 -2.23 12.12
C ILE A 147 -11.81 -1.84 13.27
N ASN A 148 -11.80 -0.57 13.71
CA ASN A 148 -12.74 -0.10 14.74
C ASN A 148 -14.20 -0.18 14.26
N GLU A 149 -14.48 0.21 13.02
CA GLU A 149 -15.80 0.05 12.39
C GLU A 149 -16.25 -1.42 12.42
N LEU A 150 -15.39 -2.35 11.98
CA LEU A 150 -15.70 -3.78 12.01
C LEU A 150 -15.98 -4.32 13.43
N LEU A 151 -15.23 -3.86 14.43
CA LEU A 151 -15.45 -4.25 15.82
C LEU A 151 -16.81 -3.77 16.34
N GLN A 152 -17.20 -2.55 15.98
CA GLN A 152 -18.49 -1.97 16.32
C GLN A 152 -19.64 -2.72 15.64
N GLU A 153 -19.53 -3.02 14.36
CA GLU A 153 -20.52 -3.79 13.59
C GLU A 153 -20.70 -5.21 14.15
N CYS A 154 -19.59 -5.84 14.54
CA CYS A 154 -19.61 -7.17 15.16
C CYS A 154 -20.00 -7.13 16.65
N ASN A 155 -20.19 -5.95 17.25
CA ASN A 155 -20.45 -5.74 18.67
C ASN A 155 -19.43 -6.46 19.58
N LEU A 156 -18.16 -6.46 19.16
CA LEU A 156 -17.04 -7.06 19.90
C LEU A 156 -16.33 -6.01 20.73
N LYS A 157 -16.03 -6.37 21.99
CA LYS A 157 -15.25 -5.52 22.90
C LYS A 157 -13.83 -6.04 22.98
N LEU A 158 -12.97 -5.55 22.10
CA LEU A 158 -11.55 -5.84 22.07
C LEU A 158 -10.78 -4.54 22.26
N ASP A 159 -9.69 -4.62 23.02
CA ASP A 159 -8.78 -3.50 23.17
C ASP A 159 -7.97 -3.30 21.87
N MET A 160 -7.99 -2.08 21.35
CA MET A 160 -7.25 -1.69 20.17
C MET A 160 -6.21 -0.64 20.52
N GLY A 161 -5.02 -0.77 19.92
CA GLY A 161 -3.95 0.21 20.09
C GLY A 161 -3.19 0.42 18.79
N VAL A 162 -2.77 1.66 18.56
CA VAL A 162 -1.89 2.04 17.45
C VAL A 162 -0.52 2.42 18.02
N VAL A 163 0.53 1.78 17.53
CA VAL A 163 1.91 2.02 17.97
C VAL A 163 2.59 2.94 16.97
N GLN A 164 3.07 4.08 17.46
CA GLN A 164 3.79 5.08 16.67
C GLN A 164 5.20 5.30 17.22
N THR A 165 6.08 5.84 16.38
CA THR A 165 7.40 6.33 16.82
C THR A 165 7.36 7.85 17.00
N ALA A 166 8.45 8.43 17.54
CA ALA A 166 8.56 9.88 17.68
C ALA A 166 8.58 10.65 16.33
N TYR A 167 8.76 9.96 15.21
CA TYR A 167 8.69 10.57 13.87
C TYR A 167 7.27 10.77 13.36
N ALA A 168 6.26 10.26 14.09
CA ALA A 168 4.88 10.43 13.72
C ALA A 168 4.42 11.88 13.81
N ASN A 169 3.52 12.27 12.92
CA ASN A 169 2.91 13.59 12.94
C ASN A 169 1.98 13.71 14.15
N GLY A 170 2.16 14.72 15.01
CA GLY A 170 1.29 14.91 16.18
C GLY A 170 -0.21 15.03 15.85
N ALA A 171 -0.56 15.44 14.63
CA ALA A 171 -1.94 15.44 14.17
C ALA A 171 -2.53 14.02 13.99
N SER A 172 -1.72 13.03 13.58
CA SER A 172 -2.18 11.63 13.47
C SER A 172 -2.40 11.04 14.86
N THR A 173 -1.48 11.28 15.81
CA THR A 173 -1.68 10.87 17.21
C THR A 173 -2.94 11.49 17.78
N LYS A 174 -3.16 12.79 17.56
CA LYS A 174 -4.38 13.47 18.02
C LYS A 174 -5.65 12.84 17.44
N TYR A 175 -5.67 12.55 16.13
CA TYR A 175 -6.79 11.87 15.49
C TYR A 175 -7.08 10.52 16.15
N LEU A 176 -6.05 9.68 16.28
CA LEU A 176 -6.15 8.34 16.87
C LEU A 176 -6.64 8.35 18.32
N THR A 177 -6.36 9.40 19.09
CA THR A 177 -6.78 9.50 20.50
C THR A 177 -8.15 10.13 20.70
N GLU A 178 -8.58 11.00 19.77
CA GLU A 178 -9.80 11.81 19.95
C GLU A 178 -10.98 11.34 19.10
N LYS A 179 -10.72 10.58 18.01
CA LYS A 179 -11.73 10.18 17.03
C LYS A 179 -11.96 8.67 16.94
N LEU A 180 -10.94 7.90 17.30
CA LEU A 180 -10.97 6.44 17.39
C LEU A 180 -11.22 6.01 18.83
#